data_AF-A0A413WM17-F1
#
_entry.id   AF-A0A413WM17-F1
#
_cell.length_a   1.000
_cell.length_b   1.000
_cell.length_c   1.000
_cell.angle_alpha   90.00
_cell.angle_beta   90.00
_cell.angle_gamma   90.00
#
_symmetry.space_group_name_H-M   'P 1'
#
loop_
_entity.id
_entity.type
_entity.pdbx_description
1 polymer ?
#
loop_
_entity_poly.entity_id
_entity_poly.type
_entity_poly.pdbx_seq_one_letter_code
_entity_poly.pdbx_strand_id
1 'polypeptide(L)'
;MNLYDFEDQIPSRIIDRGYDYWLEGRVMIESEHESTYRFIAEGSEQYEVIVTLTGIDIEDSFCDCPYAKGHCKHEVAAYFLLREKVAAPSNRNVRQQLQKLKKQQLIDLLVGLANDPELYPRIARSFDTSHKSFAQVIKEMRRRFSDKFPMFELDYTSLSSFQSFVDARVSDVLIVQDHEMRLKQGIALMLGMSDYDFEELSEMSLETANELDPAICSAINMLSNDVVYLELLDVLKSVDTWNWADLHLEILKSLTFEMKDGLDVLRTYIETYRETEADDYEVEELEVLLRIIGKRRDS
;
A
#
# COMPACT_ATOMS: atom_id res chain seq x y z
N MET A 1 24.26 3.65 12.67
CA MET A 1 23.10 2.86 12.21
C MET A 1 21.89 3.38 12.96
N ASN A 2 20.71 3.32 12.36
CA ASN A 2 19.45 3.64 13.04
C ASN A 2 18.46 2.49 12.91
N LEU A 3 17.35 2.60 13.63
CA LEU A 3 16.31 1.58 13.63
C LEU A 3 15.67 1.33 12.26
N TYR A 4 15.90 2.14 11.22
CA TYR A 4 15.34 1.98 9.87
C TYR A 4 16.33 1.53 8.80
N ASP A 5 17.64 1.57 9.06
CA ASP A 5 18.69 1.25 8.08
C ASP A 5 19.78 0.28 8.60
N PHE A 6 19.59 -0.32 9.78
CA PHE A 6 20.58 -1.22 10.35
C PHE A 6 20.81 -2.47 9.48
N GLU A 7 19.81 -2.89 8.69
CA GLU A 7 19.92 -4.02 7.77
C GLU A 7 20.99 -3.83 6.69
N ASP A 8 21.29 -2.59 6.32
CA ASP A 8 22.32 -2.27 5.32
C ASP A 8 23.74 -2.37 5.88
N GLN A 9 23.88 -2.40 7.22
CA GLN A 9 25.18 -2.35 7.91
C GLN A 9 25.57 -3.69 8.55
N ILE A 10 24.66 -4.66 8.57
CA ILE A 10 24.83 -5.96 9.19
C ILE A 10 24.74 -7.05 8.11
N PRO A 11 25.59 -8.10 8.15
CA PRO A 11 25.50 -9.18 7.17
C PRO A 11 24.10 -9.79 7.08
N SER A 12 23.56 -9.94 5.87
CA SER A 12 22.20 -10.45 5.61
C SER A 12 21.86 -11.72 6.37
N ARG A 13 22.79 -12.68 6.45
CA ARG A 13 22.60 -13.93 7.22
C ARG A 13 22.29 -13.70 8.72
N ILE A 14 22.78 -12.61 9.31
CA ILE A 14 22.50 -12.24 10.70
C ILE A 14 21.15 -11.53 10.77
N ILE A 15 20.83 -10.71 9.76
CA ILE A 15 19.52 -10.06 9.59
C ILE A 15 18.41 -11.10 9.52
N ASP A 16 18.48 -12.05 8.59
CA ASP A 16 17.47 -13.09 8.38
C ASP A 16 17.17 -13.84 9.70
N ARG A 17 18.23 -14.24 10.40
CA ARG A 17 18.09 -14.97 11.68
C ARG A 17 17.55 -14.11 12.81
N GLY A 18 17.85 -12.82 12.81
CA GLY A 18 17.30 -11.89 13.81
C GLY A 18 15.84 -11.57 13.53
N TYR A 19 15.48 -11.45 12.25
CA TYR A 19 14.11 -11.32 11.80
C TYR A 19 13.28 -12.55 12.21
N ASP A 20 13.77 -13.76 11.96
CA ASP A 20 13.12 -15.01 12.40
C ASP A 20 12.87 -15.01 13.92
N TYR A 21 13.87 -14.62 14.71
CA TYR A 21 13.75 -14.59 16.18
C TYR A 21 12.72 -13.59 16.68
N TRP A 22 12.65 -12.42 16.04
CA TRP A 22 11.62 -11.43 16.36
C TRP A 22 10.23 -11.91 15.94
N LEU A 23 10.08 -12.46 14.72
CA LEU A 23 8.82 -12.98 14.19
C LEU A 23 8.25 -14.13 15.05
N GLU A 24 9.13 -14.99 15.56
CA GLU A 24 8.79 -16.08 16.48
C GLU A 24 8.51 -15.60 17.92
N GLY A 25 8.60 -14.30 18.21
CA GLY A 25 8.36 -13.73 19.54
C GLY A 25 9.42 -14.10 20.59
N ARG A 26 10.64 -14.45 20.17
CA ARG A 26 11.72 -14.95 21.04
C ARG A 26 12.51 -13.84 21.73
N VAL A 27 12.12 -12.58 21.59
CA VAL A 27 12.74 -11.46 22.29
C VAL A 27 11.66 -10.66 22.98
N MET A 28 11.85 -10.38 24.26
CA MET A 28 10.90 -9.63 25.09
C MET A 28 11.59 -8.51 25.83
N ILE A 29 10.90 -7.38 26.01
CA ILE A 29 11.41 -6.26 26.80
C ILE A 29 11.29 -6.60 28.28
N GLU A 30 12.42 -6.57 28.98
CA GLU A 30 12.47 -6.77 30.43
C GLU A 30 12.30 -5.45 31.17
N SER A 31 12.99 -4.40 30.73
CA SER A 31 12.89 -3.07 31.32
C SER A 31 13.30 -1.96 30.35
N GLU A 32 12.84 -0.75 30.65
CA GLU A 32 13.16 0.48 29.93
C GLU A 32 13.48 1.57 30.94
N HIS A 33 14.61 2.26 30.75
CA HIS A 33 14.99 3.41 31.56
C HIS A 33 15.63 4.47 30.67
N GLU A 34 15.02 5.66 30.64
CA GLU A 34 15.40 6.76 29.74
C GLU A 34 15.42 6.32 28.26
N SER A 35 16.59 6.12 27.68
CA SER A 35 16.77 5.65 26.31
C SER A 35 17.54 4.33 26.21
N THR A 36 17.69 3.62 27.34
CA THR A 36 18.29 2.29 27.39
C THR A 36 17.21 1.22 27.62
N TYR A 37 17.21 0.21 26.76
CA TYR A 37 16.26 -0.90 26.74
C TYR A 37 16.98 -2.20 27.05
N ARG A 38 16.44 -2.98 27.99
CA ARG A 38 16.89 -4.34 28.28
C ARG A 38 15.88 -5.35 27.76
N PHE A 39 16.40 -6.40 27.14
CA PHE A 39 15.62 -7.50 26.59
C PHE A 39 16.14 -8.83 27.09
N ILE A 40 15.23 -9.80 27.17
CA ILE A 40 15.56 -11.22 27.27
C ILE A 40 15.29 -11.85 25.91
N ALA A 41 16.32 -12.48 25.34
CA ALA A 41 16.25 -13.23 24.10
C ALA A 41 16.35 -14.74 24.36
N GLU A 42 15.39 -15.51 23.88
CA GLU A 42 15.33 -16.96 24.01
C GLU A 42 16.14 -17.65 22.91
N GLY A 43 17.23 -18.33 23.30
CA GLY A 43 18.05 -19.16 22.41
C GLY A 43 18.26 -20.56 23.00
N SER A 44 19.50 -21.04 22.97
CA SER A 44 19.87 -22.25 23.73
C SER A 44 19.72 -22.04 25.24
N GLU A 45 19.84 -20.78 25.67
CA GLU A 45 19.63 -20.26 27.00
C GLU A 45 18.97 -18.88 26.85
N GLN A 46 18.62 -18.23 27.96
CA GLN A 46 18.20 -16.83 27.94
C GLN A 46 19.43 -15.92 27.89
N TYR A 47 19.40 -14.95 26.98
CA TYR A 47 20.48 -13.98 26.78
C TYR A 47 19.98 -12.57 27.07
N GLU A 48 20.77 -11.77 27.79
CA GLU A 48 20.51 -10.36 28.00
C GLU A 48 20.96 -9.57 26.76
N VAL A 49 20.07 -8.71 26.25
CA VAL A 49 20.39 -7.71 25.23
C VAL A 49 20.14 -6.33 25.81
N ILE A 50 21.08 -5.41 25.63
CA ILE A 50 20.96 -4.01 26.02
C ILE A 50 21.13 -3.16 24.77
N VAL A 51 20.19 -2.26 24.51
CA VAL A 51 20.25 -1.31 23.39
C VAL A 51 20.04 0.09 23.93
N THR A 52 20.95 1.01 23.60
CA THR A 52 20.82 2.43 23.94
C THR A 52 20.54 3.25 22.68
N LEU A 53 19.49 4.06 22.72
CA LEU A 53 19.06 4.90 21.61
C LEU A 53 19.35 6.38 21.88
N THR A 54 19.66 7.12 20.82
CA THR A 54 19.53 8.57 20.77
C THR A 54 18.52 8.91 19.69
N GLY A 55 17.25 9.11 20.07
CA GLY A 55 16.14 9.24 19.12
C GLY A 55 15.86 7.91 18.41
N ILE A 56 16.17 7.83 17.11
CA ILE A 56 16.06 6.59 16.31
C ILE A 56 17.43 5.94 16.05
N ASP A 57 18.52 6.62 16.38
CA ASP A 57 19.87 6.12 16.19
C ASP A 57 20.22 5.12 17.27
N ILE A 58 20.83 3.99 16.87
CA ILE A 58 21.38 3.01 17.81
C ILE A 58 22.77 3.50 18.20
N GLU A 59 22.89 4.05 19.41
CA GLU A 59 24.13 4.59 19.94
C GLU A 59 25.08 3.46 20.38
N ASP A 60 24.53 2.47 21.08
CA ASP A 60 25.25 1.29 21.51
C ASP A 60 24.34 0.07 21.63
N SER A 61 24.92 -1.11 21.43
CA SER A 61 24.23 -2.39 21.56
C SER A 61 25.16 -3.45 22.15
N PHE A 62 24.60 -4.27 23.02
CA PHE A 62 25.33 -5.35 23.65
C PHE A 62 24.43 -6.57 23.80
N CYS A 63 24.98 -7.75 23.55
CA CYS A 63 24.36 -9.02 23.93
C CYS A 63 25.41 -9.93 24.58
N ASP A 64 25.02 -10.60 25.66
CA ASP A 64 25.89 -11.52 26.41
C ASP A 64 26.07 -12.90 25.74
N CYS A 65 25.50 -13.11 24.55
CA CYS A 65 25.60 -14.39 23.87
C CYS A 65 27.04 -14.71 23.41
N PRO A 66 27.45 -15.99 23.39
CA PRO A 66 28.82 -16.40 23.07
C PRO A 66 29.22 -16.12 21.61
N TYR A 67 28.27 -15.68 20.78
CA TYR A 67 28.46 -15.37 19.37
C TYR A 67 28.49 -13.86 19.07
N ALA A 68 28.56 -13.00 20.09
CA ALA A 68 28.64 -11.55 19.95
C ALA A 68 30.03 -11.08 19.44
N LYS A 69 30.29 -11.26 18.14
CA LYS A 69 31.44 -10.66 17.43
C LYS A 69 30.94 -9.57 16.50
N GLY A 70 30.62 -8.40 17.06
CA GLY A 70 29.79 -7.39 16.41
C GLY A 70 28.32 -7.64 16.75
N HIS A 71 27.43 -7.53 15.78
CA HIS A 71 26.00 -7.76 16.00
C HIS A 71 25.64 -9.25 15.91
N CYS A 72 24.86 -9.73 16.87
CA CYS A 72 24.25 -11.04 16.83
C CYS A 72 22.77 -10.96 16.42
N LYS A 73 22.18 -12.13 16.14
CA LYS A 73 20.74 -12.24 15.83
C LYS A 73 19.83 -11.73 16.96
N HIS A 74 20.26 -11.78 18.21
CA HIS A 74 19.44 -11.30 19.34
C HIS A 74 19.38 -9.77 19.39
N GLU A 75 20.50 -9.09 19.11
CA GLU A 75 20.52 -7.63 18.95
C GLU A 75 19.66 -7.20 17.78
N VAL A 76 19.77 -7.88 16.64
CA VAL A 76 18.93 -7.61 15.47
C VAL A 76 17.44 -7.82 15.78
N ALA A 77 17.08 -8.92 16.45
CA ALA A 77 15.71 -9.16 16.87
C ALA A 77 15.20 -8.08 17.85
N ALA A 78 16.05 -7.60 18.76
CA ALA A 78 15.74 -6.47 19.62
C ALA A 78 15.58 -5.17 18.84
N TYR A 79 16.34 -4.95 17.76
CA TYR A 79 16.15 -3.78 16.88
C TYR A 79 14.82 -3.83 16.14
N PHE A 80 14.37 -4.99 15.66
CA PHE A 80 13.04 -5.12 15.06
C PHE A 80 11.94 -4.85 16.09
N LEU A 81 12.06 -5.39 17.30
CA LEU A 81 11.11 -5.12 18.39
C LEU A 81 11.11 -3.64 18.80
N LEU A 82 12.29 -3.00 18.84
CA LEU A 82 12.42 -1.57 19.08
C LEU A 82 11.89 -0.74 17.93
N ARG A 83 12.08 -1.18 16.68
CA ARG A 83 11.48 -0.53 15.52
C ARG A 83 9.97 -0.53 15.70
N GLU A 84 9.31 -1.63 16.05
CA GLU A 84 7.86 -1.62 16.32
C GLU A 84 7.47 -0.71 17.48
N LYS A 85 8.23 -0.77 18.58
CA LYS A 85 7.93 -0.01 19.81
C LYS A 85 8.17 1.51 19.65
N VAL A 86 9.25 1.88 18.97
CA VAL A 86 9.71 3.26 18.75
C VAL A 86 9.10 3.84 17.47
N ALA A 87 8.64 3.00 16.52
CA ALA A 87 7.74 3.39 15.43
C ALA A 87 6.33 3.68 15.96
N ALA A 88 6.27 4.65 16.87
CA ALA A 88 5.23 5.63 16.87
C ALA A 88 5.72 6.96 17.49
N PRO A 89 6.42 7.85 16.75
CA PRO A 89 5.71 9.08 16.45
C PRO A 89 4.55 8.62 15.58
N SER A 90 3.43 8.26 16.21
CA SER A 90 2.21 7.94 15.47
C SER A 90 2.09 8.98 14.35
N ASN A 91 1.62 8.59 13.17
CA ASN A 91 1.30 9.56 12.12
C ASN A 91 0.44 10.73 12.70
N ARG A 92 -0.22 10.52 13.85
CA ARG A 92 -0.83 11.55 14.70
C ARG A 92 0.14 12.60 15.29
N ASN A 93 1.34 12.31 15.77
CA ASN A 93 2.28 13.33 16.31
C ASN A 93 2.78 14.26 15.20
N VAL A 94 3.22 13.70 14.08
CA VAL A 94 3.61 14.50 12.89
C VAL A 94 2.41 15.29 12.38
N ARG A 95 1.24 14.66 12.18
CA ARG A 95 0.02 15.36 11.75
C ARG A 95 -0.37 16.49 12.71
N GLN A 96 -0.32 16.27 14.02
CA GLN A 96 -0.64 17.29 15.02
C GLN A 96 0.35 18.46 15.00
N GLN A 97 1.64 18.20 14.76
CA GLN A 97 2.63 19.26 14.62
C GLN A 97 2.42 20.03 13.32
N LEU A 98 2.18 19.36 12.20
CA LEU A 98 1.87 19.97 10.91
C LEU A 98 0.60 20.84 10.99
N GLN A 99 -0.44 20.39 11.71
CA GLN A 99 -1.67 21.16 11.92
C GLN A 99 -1.47 22.48 12.69
N LYS A 100 -0.38 22.61 13.46
CA LYS A 100 -0.05 23.86 14.18
C LYS A 100 0.67 24.87 13.28
N LEU A 101 1.19 24.45 12.13
CA LEU A 101 1.90 25.30 11.20
C LEU A 101 0.93 26.15 10.37
N LYS A 102 1.35 27.36 10.02
CA LYS A 102 0.63 28.18 9.03
C LYS A 102 0.79 27.56 7.64
N LYS A 103 -0.17 27.83 6.75
CA LYS A 103 -0.12 27.38 5.34
C LYS A 103 1.23 27.65 4.67
N GLN A 104 1.81 28.84 4.85
CA GLN A 104 3.11 29.16 4.26
C GLN A 104 4.23 28.26 4.77
N GLN A 105 4.27 27.98 6.07
CA GLN A 105 5.29 27.12 6.67
C GLN A 105 5.17 25.66 6.17
N LEU A 106 3.94 25.20 5.92
CA LEU A 106 3.70 23.89 5.29
C LEU A 106 4.18 23.85 3.84
N ILE A 107 3.93 24.92 3.07
CA ILE A 107 4.44 25.04 1.70
C ILE A 107 5.97 25.04 1.70
N ASP A 108 6.59 25.85 2.55
CA ASP A 108 8.05 25.96 2.64
C ASP A 108 8.68 24.61 3.03
N LEU A 109 8.04 23.86 3.94
CA LEU A 109 8.45 22.51 4.30
C LEU A 109 8.35 21.55 3.10
N LEU A 110 7.22 21.52 2.39
CA LEU A 110 7.03 20.65 1.23
C LEU A 110 7.99 20.99 0.08
N VAL A 111 8.25 22.28 -0.16
CA VAL A 111 9.26 22.73 -1.14
C VAL A 111 10.66 22.34 -0.69
N GLY A 112 10.95 22.44 0.61
CA GLY A 112 12.18 21.94 1.21
C GLY A 112 12.40 20.46 0.94
N LEU A 113 11.38 19.63 1.20
CA LEU A 113 11.39 18.19 0.92
C LEU A 113 11.48 17.89 -0.58
N ALA A 114 10.85 18.69 -1.43
CA ALA A 114 10.90 18.52 -2.88
C ALA A 114 12.27 18.85 -3.48
N ASN A 115 13.22 19.38 -2.71
CA ASN A 115 14.62 19.49 -3.15
C ASN A 115 15.37 18.14 -3.04
N ASP A 116 14.84 17.18 -2.29
CA ASP A 116 15.34 15.81 -2.26
C ASP A 116 14.95 15.10 -3.57
N PRO A 117 15.92 14.62 -4.38
CA PRO A 117 15.66 13.92 -5.64
C PRO A 117 14.79 12.65 -5.48
N GLU A 118 14.79 12.01 -4.31
CA GLU A 118 13.99 10.82 -4.06
C GLU A 118 12.54 11.15 -3.69
N LEU A 119 12.32 12.29 -3.03
CA LEU A 119 10.99 12.73 -2.63
C LEU A 119 10.29 13.55 -3.72
N TYR A 120 11.04 14.28 -4.54
CA TYR A 120 10.50 15.11 -5.61
C TYR A 120 9.50 14.36 -6.51
N PRO A 121 9.80 13.15 -7.04
CA PRO A 121 8.86 12.42 -7.89
C PRO A 121 7.57 12.02 -7.18
N ARG A 122 7.61 11.80 -5.86
CA ARG A 122 6.41 11.48 -5.07
C ARG A 122 5.55 12.72 -4.87
N ILE A 123 6.16 13.85 -4.50
CA ILE A 123 5.46 15.12 -4.29
C ILE A 123 4.91 15.65 -5.61
N ALA A 124 5.68 15.62 -6.70
CA ALA A 124 5.22 16.09 -8.02
C ALA A 124 3.98 15.33 -8.50
N ARG A 125 3.88 14.03 -8.20
CA ARG A 125 2.75 13.18 -8.60
C ARG A 125 1.46 13.48 -7.86
N SER A 126 1.52 13.96 -6.61
CA SER A 126 0.30 14.30 -5.87
C SER A 126 -0.45 15.50 -6.48
N PHE A 127 0.26 16.30 -7.27
CA PHE A 127 -0.24 17.45 -8.01
C PHE A 127 -0.30 17.22 -9.53
N ASP A 128 -0.17 15.98 -10.00
CA ASP A 128 -0.28 15.67 -11.43
C ASP A 128 -1.71 15.93 -11.91
N THR A 129 -1.88 16.98 -12.73
CA THR A 129 -3.15 17.32 -13.41
C THR A 129 -3.09 16.99 -14.90
N SER A 130 -2.17 16.11 -15.32
CA SER A 130 -2.11 15.70 -16.73
C SER A 130 -3.34 14.86 -17.09
N HIS A 131 -3.96 15.18 -18.22
CA HIS A 131 -5.12 14.42 -18.74
C HIS A 131 -4.67 13.15 -19.46
N LYS A 132 -3.98 12.26 -18.76
CA LYS A 132 -3.57 10.96 -19.31
C LYS A 132 -4.79 10.05 -19.44
N SER A 133 -4.87 9.29 -20.54
CA SER A 133 -5.86 8.23 -20.68
C SER A 133 -5.58 7.08 -19.69
N PHE A 134 -6.58 6.26 -19.38
CA PHE A 134 -6.38 5.02 -18.61
C PHE A 134 -5.27 4.18 -19.22
N ALA A 135 -5.26 4.02 -20.55
CA ALA A 135 -4.23 3.25 -21.26
C ALA A 135 -2.80 3.77 -20.99
N GLN A 136 -2.62 5.10 -20.91
CA GLN A 136 -1.32 5.69 -20.60
C GLN A 136 -0.92 5.46 -19.14
N VAL A 137 -1.85 5.64 -18.20
CA VAL A 137 -1.59 5.45 -16.76
C VAL A 137 -1.32 3.97 -16.44
N ILE A 138 -2.10 3.05 -17.01
CA ILE A 138 -1.90 1.59 -16.89
C ILE A 138 -0.54 1.21 -17.45
N LYS A 139 -0.17 1.70 -18.65
CA LYS A 139 1.15 1.44 -19.23
C LYS A 139 2.29 1.95 -18.34
N GLU A 140 2.14 3.14 -17.76
CA GLU A 140 3.14 3.70 -16.87
C GLU A 140 3.28 2.86 -15.59
N MET A 141 2.17 2.42 -15.00
CA MET A 141 2.18 1.58 -13.80
C MET A 141 2.82 0.21 -14.08
N ARG A 142 2.39 -0.47 -15.14
CA ARG A 142 2.97 -1.75 -15.58
C ARG A 142 4.48 -1.65 -15.81
N ARG A 143 4.94 -0.55 -16.42
CA ARG A 143 6.39 -0.30 -16.59
C ARG A 143 7.12 -0.24 -15.25
N ARG A 144 6.54 0.39 -14.23
CA ARG A 144 7.16 0.48 -12.90
C ARG A 144 7.23 -0.89 -12.22
N PHE A 145 6.18 -1.69 -12.37
CA PHE A 145 6.19 -3.07 -11.93
C PHE A 145 7.30 -3.84 -12.65
N SER A 146 7.35 -3.83 -13.98
CA SER A 146 8.34 -4.58 -14.75
C SER A 146 9.79 -4.12 -14.52
N ASP A 147 10.00 -2.82 -14.26
CA ASP A 147 11.32 -2.27 -13.95
C ASP A 147 11.86 -2.83 -12.61
N LYS A 148 10.97 -3.08 -11.63
CA LYS A 148 11.35 -3.61 -10.30
C LYS A 148 11.28 -5.15 -10.23
N PHE A 149 10.31 -5.75 -10.92
CA PHE A 149 10.03 -7.18 -10.97
C PHE A 149 10.00 -7.64 -12.42
N PRO A 150 11.16 -7.97 -13.02
CA PRO A 150 11.25 -8.36 -14.43
C PRO A 150 10.60 -9.72 -14.74
N MET A 151 10.35 -10.54 -13.72
CA MET A 151 9.73 -11.86 -13.83
C MET A 151 8.30 -11.79 -13.30
N PHE A 152 7.34 -12.29 -14.08
CA PHE A 152 5.92 -12.33 -13.70
C PHE A 152 5.61 -13.41 -12.66
N GLU A 153 6.33 -14.53 -12.72
CA GLU A 153 6.32 -15.56 -11.69
C GLU A 153 7.18 -15.08 -10.53
N LEU A 154 6.54 -14.80 -9.39
CA LEU A 154 7.23 -14.41 -8.17
C LEU A 154 7.58 -15.64 -7.32
N ASP A 155 8.52 -15.45 -6.41
CA ASP A 155 8.82 -16.42 -5.36
C ASP A 155 8.77 -15.74 -3.98
N TYR A 156 8.82 -16.57 -2.93
CA TYR A 156 8.82 -16.10 -1.54
C TYR A 156 9.94 -15.09 -1.22
N THR A 157 11.05 -15.10 -1.95
CA THR A 157 12.15 -14.15 -1.72
C THR A 157 11.81 -12.74 -2.19
N SER A 158 10.90 -12.65 -3.16
CA SER A 158 10.45 -11.38 -3.74
C SER A 158 9.26 -10.76 -3.00
N LEU A 159 8.50 -11.57 -2.23
CA LEU A 159 7.23 -11.19 -1.61
C LEU A 159 7.31 -9.91 -0.78
N SER A 160 8.27 -9.80 0.14
CA SER A 160 8.43 -8.62 1.01
C SER A 160 8.72 -7.34 0.21
N SER A 161 9.54 -7.47 -0.83
CA SER A 161 9.91 -6.36 -1.70
C SER A 161 8.78 -5.92 -2.64
N PHE A 162 7.91 -6.88 -3.02
CA PHE A 162 6.69 -6.67 -3.79
C PHE A 162 5.62 -5.98 -2.94
N GLN A 163 5.35 -6.47 -1.73
CA GLN A 163 4.45 -5.81 -0.78
C GLN A 163 4.89 -4.36 -0.54
N SER A 164 6.16 -4.15 -0.19
CA SER A 164 6.72 -2.81 0.04
C SER A 164 6.59 -1.90 -1.19
N PHE A 165 6.65 -2.48 -2.40
CA PHE A 165 6.42 -1.72 -3.62
C PHE A 165 4.96 -1.31 -3.78
N VAL A 166 4.04 -2.25 -3.58
CA VAL A 166 2.59 -2.03 -3.65
C VAL A 166 2.17 -1.00 -2.62
N ASP A 167 2.56 -1.13 -1.35
CA ASP A 167 2.22 -0.19 -0.26
C ASP A 167 2.65 1.24 -0.61
N ALA A 168 3.84 1.37 -1.20
CA ALA A 168 4.34 2.66 -1.64
C ALA A 168 3.52 3.23 -2.82
N ARG A 169 2.97 2.38 -3.70
CA ARG A 169 2.07 2.81 -4.78
C ARG A 169 0.67 3.14 -4.25
N VAL A 170 0.13 2.38 -3.30
CA VAL A 170 -1.12 2.71 -2.61
C VAL A 170 -1.01 4.08 -1.96
N SER A 171 0.06 4.32 -1.20
CA SER A 171 0.36 5.62 -0.60
C SER A 171 0.42 6.74 -1.64
N ASP A 172 1.00 6.49 -2.81
CA ASP A 172 1.06 7.46 -3.90
C ASP A 172 -0.34 7.78 -4.46
N VAL A 173 -1.22 6.78 -4.62
CA VAL A 173 -2.62 6.96 -5.06
C VAL A 173 -3.41 7.78 -4.05
N LEU A 174 -3.31 7.45 -2.76
CA LEU A 174 -4.09 8.07 -1.68
C LEU A 174 -3.78 9.57 -1.49
N ILE A 175 -2.60 10.04 -1.89
CA ILE A 175 -2.23 11.46 -1.80
C ILE A 175 -2.59 12.28 -3.03
N VAL A 176 -2.96 11.66 -4.16
CA VAL A 176 -3.34 12.38 -5.39
C VAL A 176 -4.56 13.25 -5.13
N GLN A 177 -4.47 14.55 -5.43
CA GLN A 177 -5.58 15.48 -5.19
C GLN A 177 -6.63 15.43 -6.29
N ASP A 178 -6.22 15.26 -7.54
CA ASP A 178 -7.10 15.17 -8.69
C ASP A 178 -7.89 13.85 -8.70
N HIS A 179 -9.22 13.94 -8.80
CA HIS A 179 -10.09 12.77 -8.71
C HIS A 179 -9.93 11.83 -9.91
N GLU A 180 -9.71 12.38 -11.11
CA GLU A 180 -9.59 11.59 -12.34
C GLU A 180 -8.31 10.76 -12.30
N MET A 181 -7.19 11.42 -11.93
CA MET A 181 -5.91 10.77 -11.77
C MET A 181 -5.89 9.80 -10.61
N ARG A 182 -6.58 10.08 -9.49
CA ARG A 182 -6.69 9.12 -8.39
C ARG A 182 -7.40 7.84 -8.82
N LEU A 183 -8.54 7.97 -9.51
CA LEU A 183 -9.26 6.83 -10.09
C LEU A 183 -8.35 6.05 -11.06
N LYS A 184 -7.73 6.73 -12.01
CA LYS A 184 -6.88 6.10 -13.03
C LYS A 184 -5.67 5.39 -12.43
N GLN A 185 -5.01 5.99 -11.43
CA GLN A 185 -3.85 5.38 -10.78
C GLN A 185 -4.24 4.22 -9.87
N GLY A 186 -5.39 4.29 -9.17
CA GLY A 186 -5.90 3.19 -8.35
C GLY A 186 -6.20 1.95 -9.20
N ILE A 187 -6.96 2.12 -10.29
CA ILE A 187 -7.24 1.01 -11.23
C ILE A 187 -5.94 0.50 -11.88
N ALA A 188 -5.05 1.40 -12.30
CA ALA A 188 -3.78 0.98 -12.89
C ALA A 188 -2.89 0.18 -11.93
N LEU A 189 -2.94 0.47 -10.62
CA LEU A 189 -2.24 -0.30 -9.60
C LEU A 189 -2.78 -1.72 -9.49
N MET A 190 -4.11 -1.86 -9.38
CA MET A 190 -4.76 -3.19 -9.34
C MET A 190 -4.39 -4.02 -10.56
N LEU A 191 -4.47 -3.44 -11.76
CA LEU A 191 -4.12 -4.15 -12.99
C LEU A 191 -2.64 -4.48 -13.11
N GLY A 192 -1.76 -3.61 -12.62
CA GLY A 192 -0.32 -3.88 -12.60
C GLY A 192 0.04 -5.02 -11.65
N MET A 193 -0.68 -5.17 -10.54
CA MET A 193 -0.54 -6.30 -9.62
C MET A 193 -1.05 -7.60 -10.23
N SER A 194 -2.23 -7.56 -10.88
CA SER A 194 -2.84 -8.75 -11.49
C SER A 194 -2.06 -9.33 -12.67
N ASP A 195 -1.04 -8.65 -13.17
CA ASP A 195 -0.13 -9.20 -14.19
C ASP A 195 0.88 -10.23 -13.61
N TYR A 196 1.01 -10.32 -12.28
CA TYR A 196 1.93 -11.24 -11.60
C TYR A 196 1.19 -12.44 -11.02
N ASP A 197 1.84 -13.61 -11.05
CA ASP A 197 1.24 -14.89 -10.64
C ASP A 197 2.01 -15.48 -9.46
N PHE A 198 1.34 -15.57 -8.30
CA PHE A 198 1.81 -16.21 -7.06
C PHE A 198 0.65 -16.35 -6.06
N GLU A 199 0.56 -17.48 -5.35
CA GLU A 199 -0.61 -17.83 -4.52
C GLU A 199 -0.91 -16.77 -3.45
N GLU A 200 0.13 -16.27 -2.80
CA GLU A 200 0.10 -15.25 -1.74
C GLU A 200 -0.37 -13.87 -2.25
N LEU A 201 -0.32 -13.62 -3.57
CA LEU A 201 -0.79 -12.34 -4.12
C LEU A 201 -2.31 -12.23 -4.11
N SER A 202 -3.04 -13.33 -3.96
CA SER A 202 -4.51 -13.28 -3.89
C SER A 202 -4.96 -12.50 -2.66
N GLU A 203 -4.41 -12.82 -1.48
CA GLU A 203 -4.71 -12.11 -0.23
C GLU A 203 -4.23 -10.66 -0.28
N MET A 204 -3.01 -10.43 -0.77
CA MET A 204 -2.46 -9.08 -0.94
C MET A 204 -3.29 -8.20 -1.90
N SER A 205 -3.85 -8.80 -2.96
CA SER A 205 -4.71 -8.09 -3.91
C SER A 205 -6.02 -7.66 -3.25
N LEU A 206 -6.62 -8.52 -2.43
CA LEU A 206 -7.82 -8.19 -1.66
C LEU A 206 -7.56 -7.08 -0.64
N GLU A 207 -6.45 -7.16 0.11
CA GLU A 207 -6.06 -6.11 1.06
C GLU A 207 -5.82 -4.76 0.35
N THR A 208 -5.12 -4.79 -0.78
CA THR A 208 -4.86 -3.59 -1.58
C THR A 208 -6.16 -2.99 -2.13
N ALA A 209 -7.06 -3.85 -2.64
CA ALA A 209 -8.37 -3.42 -3.12
C ALA A 209 -9.18 -2.74 -2.01
N ASN A 210 -9.20 -3.34 -0.81
CA ASN A 210 -9.89 -2.80 0.37
C ASN A 210 -9.30 -1.45 0.82
N GLU A 211 -7.98 -1.28 0.76
CA GLU A 211 -7.35 0.00 1.12
C GLU A 211 -7.66 1.11 0.09
N LEU A 212 -7.74 0.75 -1.19
CA LEU A 212 -8.01 1.69 -2.28
C LEU A 212 -9.49 2.02 -2.47
N ASP A 213 -10.40 1.13 -2.07
CA ASP A 213 -11.85 1.25 -2.30
C ASP A 213 -12.42 2.62 -1.92
N PRO A 214 -12.25 3.13 -0.68
CA PRO A 214 -12.82 4.42 -0.30
C PRO A 214 -12.32 5.57 -1.18
N ALA A 215 -11.07 5.51 -1.62
CA ALA A 215 -10.43 6.53 -2.43
C ALA A 215 -10.89 6.49 -3.89
N ILE A 216 -11.07 5.30 -4.46
CA ILE A 216 -11.55 5.06 -5.82
C ILE A 216 -13.04 5.43 -5.92
N CYS A 217 -13.87 4.90 -5.04
CA CYS A 217 -15.31 5.18 -5.03
C CYS A 217 -15.59 6.66 -4.74
N SER A 218 -14.86 7.27 -3.80
CA SER A 218 -14.95 8.73 -3.61
C SER A 218 -14.51 9.53 -4.83
N ALA A 219 -13.54 9.06 -5.61
CA ALA A 219 -13.13 9.74 -6.84
C ALA A 219 -14.23 9.68 -7.89
N ILE A 220 -14.87 8.52 -8.10
CA ILE A 220 -16.03 8.37 -8.99
C ILE A 220 -17.13 9.34 -8.57
N ASN A 221 -17.51 9.36 -7.29
CA ASN A 221 -18.57 10.23 -6.78
C ASN A 221 -18.30 11.75 -6.95
N MET A 222 -17.03 12.15 -7.11
CA MET A 222 -16.64 13.56 -7.29
C MET A 222 -16.37 13.93 -8.75
N LEU A 223 -16.16 12.98 -9.66
CA LEU A 223 -15.71 13.22 -11.02
C LEU A 223 -16.77 13.86 -11.92
N SER A 224 -18.03 13.43 -11.79
CA SER A 224 -19.16 13.89 -12.62
C SER A 224 -18.83 13.96 -14.12
N ASN A 225 -18.12 12.96 -14.66
CA ASN A 225 -17.63 12.95 -16.04
C ASN A 225 -17.85 11.58 -16.72
N ASP A 226 -18.92 11.48 -17.50
CA ASP A 226 -19.33 10.23 -18.17
C ASP A 226 -18.31 9.73 -19.20
N VAL A 227 -17.48 10.59 -19.79
CA VAL A 227 -16.42 10.16 -20.72
C VAL A 227 -15.39 9.29 -19.99
N VAL A 228 -15.02 9.67 -18.77
CA VAL A 228 -14.09 8.91 -17.93
C VAL A 228 -14.72 7.60 -17.47
N TYR A 229 -16.01 7.60 -17.15
CA TYR A 229 -16.74 6.39 -16.76
C TYR A 229 -16.86 5.37 -17.91
N LEU A 230 -17.11 5.84 -19.13
CA LEU A 230 -17.10 4.99 -20.31
C LEU A 230 -15.71 4.41 -20.58
N GLU A 231 -14.65 5.22 -20.43
CA GLU A 231 -13.27 4.74 -20.54
C GLU A 231 -12.96 3.68 -19.47
N LEU A 232 -13.41 3.86 -18.23
CA LEU A 232 -13.29 2.88 -17.16
C LEU A 232 -14.02 1.58 -17.51
N LEU A 233 -15.25 1.64 -18.01
CA LEU A 233 -16.00 0.44 -18.41
C LEU A 233 -15.27 -0.32 -19.53
N ASP A 234 -14.62 0.36 -20.46
CA ASP A 234 -13.83 -0.30 -21.49
C ASP A 234 -12.58 -0.99 -20.93
N VAL A 235 -11.94 -0.40 -19.90
CA VAL A 235 -10.88 -1.07 -19.14
C VAL A 235 -11.42 -2.32 -18.45
N LEU A 236 -12.52 -2.21 -17.71
CA LEU A 236 -13.13 -3.31 -16.95
C LEU A 236 -13.61 -4.47 -17.82
N LYS A 237 -13.94 -4.24 -19.11
CA LYS A 237 -14.26 -5.31 -20.08
C LYS A 237 -13.05 -6.11 -20.54
N SER A 238 -11.85 -5.57 -20.36
CA SER A 238 -10.61 -6.11 -20.94
C SER A 238 -9.73 -6.87 -19.95
N VAL A 239 -10.22 -7.05 -18.73
CA VAL A 239 -9.45 -7.55 -17.58
C VAL A 239 -10.32 -8.45 -16.73
N ASP A 240 -9.69 -9.44 -16.10
CA ASP A 240 -10.36 -10.27 -15.11
C ASP A 240 -10.35 -9.56 -13.75
N THR A 241 -11.50 -9.53 -13.08
CA THR A 241 -11.68 -8.75 -11.84
C THR A 241 -11.76 -9.61 -10.57
N TRP A 242 -11.65 -10.94 -10.68
CA TRP A 242 -11.86 -11.88 -9.57
C TRP A 242 -10.97 -11.59 -8.34
N ASN A 243 -9.72 -11.17 -8.54
CA ASN A 243 -8.78 -10.80 -7.46
C ASN A 243 -9.18 -9.54 -6.67
N TRP A 244 -10.22 -8.83 -7.12
CA TRP A 244 -10.70 -7.58 -6.55
C TRP A 244 -12.19 -7.39 -6.82
N ALA A 245 -12.94 -8.49 -6.80
CA ALA A 245 -14.38 -8.54 -7.10
C ALA A 245 -15.19 -7.59 -6.21
N ASP A 246 -14.85 -7.49 -4.93
CA ASP A 246 -15.50 -6.56 -3.99
C ASP A 246 -15.36 -5.10 -4.42
N LEU A 247 -14.13 -4.67 -4.74
CA LEU A 247 -13.86 -3.32 -5.26
C LEU A 247 -14.55 -3.09 -6.61
N HIS A 248 -14.56 -4.10 -7.48
CA HIS A 248 -15.26 -4.03 -8.76
C HIS A 248 -16.76 -3.79 -8.56
N LEU A 249 -17.40 -4.51 -7.64
CA LEU A 249 -18.80 -4.34 -7.30
C LEU A 249 -19.09 -2.94 -6.72
N GLU A 250 -18.22 -2.40 -5.87
CA GLU A 250 -18.34 -1.03 -5.32
C GLU A 250 -18.15 0.05 -6.40
N ILE A 251 -17.28 -0.18 -7.38
CA ILE A 251 -17.16 0.67 -8.57
C ILE A 251 -18.49 0.66 -9.35
N LEU A 252 -19.08 -0.52 -9.60
CA LEU A 252 -20.35 -0.64 -10.32
C LEU A 252 -21.50 0.04 -9.56
N LYS A 253 -21.53 -0.07 -8.24
CA LYS A 253 -22.46 0.68 -7.38
C LYS A 253 -22.29 2.19 -7.59
N SER A 254 -21.05 2.69 -7.46
CA SER A 254 -20.75 4.12 -7.64
C SER A 254 -21.17 4.63 -9.02
N LEU A 255 -20.79 3.91 -10.09
CA LEU A 255 -21.20 4.22 -11.46
C LEU A 255 -22.72 4.22 -11.65
N THR A 256 -23.43 3.27 -11.02
CA THR A 256 -24.90 3.17 -11.08
C THR A 256 -25.61 4.40 -10.53
N PHE A 257 -24.99 5.17 -9.63
CA PHE A 257 -25.56 6.42 -9.13
C PHE A 257 -25.06 7.65 -9.88
N GLU A 258 -23.78 7.68 -10.23
CA GLU A 258 -23.11 8.86 -10.77
C GLU A 258 -23.22 9.03 -12.28
N MET A 259 -23.23 7.93 -13.05
CA MET A 259 -23.32 8.01 -14.52
C MET A 259 -24.64 8.65 -14.94
N LYS A 260 -24.60 9.66 -15.82
CA LYS A 260 -25.81 10.30 -16.37
C LYS A 260 -26.08 9.82 -17.78
N ASP A 261 -25.06 9.86 -18.62
CA ASP A 261 -25.07 9.33 -19.98
C ASP A 261 -24.45 7.91 -20.02
N GLY A 262 -24.80 7.12 -21.04
CA GLY A 262 -24.21 5.78 -21.25
C GLY A 262 -24.69 4.69 -20.29
N LEU A 263 -25.85 4.88 -19.63
CA LEU A 263 -26.47 3.87 -18.76
C LEU A 263 -26.79 2.54 -19.46
N ASP A 264 -27.01 2.56 -20.77
CA ASP A 264 -27.15 1.36 -21.59
C ASP A 264 -25.84 0.55 -21.65
N VAL A 265 -24.70 1.24 -21.78
CA VAL A 265 -23.37 0.61 -21.76
C VAL A 265 -23.08 -0.02 -20.40
N LEU A 266 -23.33 0.73 -19.31
CA LEU A 266 -23.17 0.21 -17.94
C LEU A 266 -24.08 -1.00 -17.70
N ARG A 267 -25.34 -0.92 -18.13
CA ARG A 267 -26.30 -2.02 -18.00
C ARG A 267 -25.82 -3.28 -18.72
N THR A 268 -25.41 -3.15 -19.99
CA THR A 268 -24.93 -4.30 -20.76
C THR A 268 -23.68 -4.91 -20.15
N TYR A 269 -22.78 -4.08 -19.60
CA TYR A 269 -21.63 -4.57 -18.86
C TYR A 269 -22.05 -5.41 -17.64
N ILE A 270 -22.92 -4.88 -16.78
CA ILE A 270 -23.41 -5.57 -15.58
C ILE A 270 -24.16 -6.86 -15.94
N GLU A 271 -25.00 -6.85 -16.96
CA GLU A 271 -25.70 -8.05 -17.44
C GLU A 271 -24.71 -9.13 -17.89
N THR A 272 -23.66 -8.75 -18.62
CA THR A 272 -22.62 -9.67 -19.09
C THR A 272 -21.84 -10.25 -17.91
N TYR A 273 -21.31 -9.40 -17.03
CA TYR A 273 -20.53 -9.83 -15.87
C TYR A 273 -21.33 -10.79 -14.96
N ARG A 274 -22.59 -10.46 -14.68
CA ARG A 274 -23.51 -11.32 -13.92
C ARG A 274 -23.68 -12.70 -14.53
N GLU A 275 -23.66 -12.81 -15.86
CA GLU A 275 -23.91 -14.06 -16.58
C GLU A 275 -22.65 -14.91 -16.78
N THR A 276 -21.46 -14.31 -16.71
CA THR A 276 -20.20 -14.99 -17.05
C THR A 276 -19.22 -15.16 -15.90
N GLU A 277 -19.11 -14.17 -15.00
CA GLU A 277 -18.04 -14.12 -13.99
C GLU A 277 -18.56 -14.14 -12.55
N ALA A 278 -19.74 -13.54 -12.29
CA ALA A 278 -20.23 -13.30 -10.93
C ALA A 278 -20.57 -14.59 -10.17
N ASP A 279 -20.25 -14.60 -8.88
CA ASP A 279 -20.72 -15.63 -7.95
C ASP A 279 -22.17 -15.42 -7.48
N ASP A 280 -22.71 -16.40 -6.74
CA ASP A 280 -24.11 -16.36 -6.28
C ASP A 280 -24.41 -15.13 -5.39
N TYR A 281 -23.42 -14.62 -4.66
CA TYR A 281 -23.59 -13.44 -3.80
C TYR A 281 -23.59 -12.15 -4.63
N GLU A 282 -22.65 -12.02 -5.56
CA GLU A 282 -22.56 -10.88 -6.47
C GLU A 282 -23.82 -10.74 -7.33
N VAL A 283 -24.41 -11.85 -7.79
CA VAL A 283 -25.62 -11.85 -8.62
C VAL A 283 -26.77 -11.09 -7.96
N GLU A 284 -27.00 -11.28 -6.65
CA GLU A 284 -28.08 -10.60 -5.93
C GLU A 284 -27.88 -9.07 -5.93
N GLU A 285 -26.66 -8.61 -5.70
CA GLU A 285 -26.28 -7.19 -5.71
C GLU A 285 -26.41 -6.59 -7.12
N LEU A 286 -25.91 -7.30 -8.14
CA LEU A 286 -25.98 -6.85 -9.54
C LEU A 286 -27.44 -6.71 -10.02
N GLU A 287 -28.35 -7.58 -9.59
CA GLU A 287 -29.78 -7.44 -9.88
C GLU A 287 -30.42 -6.18 -9.24
N VAL A 288 -29.94 -5.76 -8.07
CA VAL A 288 -30.35 -4.48 -7.48
C VAL A 288 -29.89 -3.33 -8.36
N LEU A 289 -28.63 -3.35 -8.82
CA LEU A 289 -28.08 -2.31 -9.69
C LEU A 289 -28.84 -2.21 -11.01
N LEU A 290 -29.12 -3.34 -11.67
CA LEU A 290 -29.88 -3.37 -12.93
C LEU A 290 -31.28 -2.77 -12.77
N ARG A 291 -31.96 -3.02 -11.64
CA ARG A 291 -33.27 -2.42 -11.33
C ARG A 291 -33.18 -0.90 -11.14
N ILE A 292 -32.11 -0.41 -10.51
CA ILE A 292 -31.86 1.03 -10.34
C ILE A 292 -31.62 1.69 -11.70
N ILE A 293 -30.75 1.10 -12.53
CA ILE A 293 -30.47 1.62 -13.88
C ILE A 293 -31.75 1.65 -14.72
N GLY A 294 -32.58 0.61 -14.67
CA GLY A 294 -33.87 0.58 -15.35
C GLY A 294 -34.76 1.77 -14.97
N LYS A 295 -34.92 2.05 -13.68
CA LYS A 295 -35.72 3.19 -13.20
C LYS A 295 -35.15 4.54 -13.63
N ARG A 296 -33.83 4.70 -13.62
CA ARG A 296 -33.15 5.96 -14.03
C ARG A 296 -33.26 6.23 -15.53
N ARG A 297 -33.43 5.20 -16.35
CA ARG A 297 -33.64 5.33 -17.80
C ARG A 297 -35.07 5.73 -18.17
N ASP A 298 -36.03 5.37 -17.34
CA ASP A 298 -37.45 5.66 -17.54
C ASP A 298 -37.87 7.04 -17.01
N SER A 299 -36.99 7.73 -16.27
CA SER A 299 -37.18 9.06 -15.67
C SER A 299 -36.54 10.19 -16.48
#